data_AF-A0A837DEX8-F1
#
_entry.id   AF-A0A837DEX8-F1
#
_cell.length_a   1.000
_cell.length_b   1.000
_cell.length_c   1.000
_cell.angle_alpha   90.00
_cell.angle_beta   90.00
_cell.angle_gamma   90.00
#
_symmetry.space_group_name_H-M   'P 1'
#
loop_
_entity.id
_entity.type
_entity.pdbx_description
1 polymer ?
#
loop_
_entity_poly.entity_id
_entity_poly.type
_entity_poly.pdbx_seq_one_letter_code
_entity_poly.pdbx_strand_id
1 'polypeptide(L)'
;MAEVERAWFRRVINAEDVPLVWSVDGDYQAAYDASAATRSETFAAWEAEVEHSRRIEREAESLDVTGYDPRSGEQVSLRLVMSHLVHEYARHNGHADFLREGVDGTVGA
;
A
#
# COMPACT_ATOMS: atom_id res chain seq x y z
N MET A 1 -3.05 4.00 -0.12
CA MET A 1 -2.53 2.76 -0.75
C MET A 1 -1.01 2.75 -0.89
N ALA A 2 -0.33 3.83 -1.28
CA ALA A 2 1.14 3.84 -1.43
C ALA A 2 1.92 3.28 -0.21
N GLU A 3 1.60 3.70 1.01
CA GLU A 3 2.22 3.15 2.24
C GLU A 3 1.93 1.67 2.46
N VAL A 4 0.73 1.20 2.10
CA VAL A 4 0.36 -0.21 2.26
C VAL A 4 1.20 -1.08 1.31
N GLU A 5 1.38 -0.63 0.06
CA GLU A 5 2.28 -1.26 -0.92
C GLU A 5 3.72 -1.28 -0.41
N ARG A 6 4.27 -0.11 -0.01
CA ARG A 6 5.64 0.01 0.50
C ARG A 6 5.88 -0.88 1.72
N ALA A 7 4.97 -0.87 2.69
CA ALA A 7 5.12 -1.64 3.92
C ALA A 7 5.18 -3.13 3.63
N TRP A 8 4.26 -3.66 2.83
CA TRP A 8 4.19 -5.10 2.61
C TRP A 8 5.21 -5.62 1.61
N PHE A 9 5.41 -4.95 0.48
CA PHE A 9 6.35 -5.46 -0.53
C PHE A 9 7.79 -5.10 -0.20
N ARG A 10 8.08 -3.82 0.02
CA ARG A 10 9.48 -3.38 0.19
C ARG A 10 10.00 -3.72 1.57
N ARG A 11 9.27 -3.35 2.63
CA ARG A 11 9.75 -3.51 4.01
C ARG A 11 9.58 -4.92 4.56
N VAL A 12 8.48 -5.61 4.26
CA VAL A 12 8.23 -6.98 4.76
C VAL A 12 8.82 -8.04 3.82
N ILE A 13 8.37 -8.13 2.56
CA ILE A 13 8.82 -9.21 1.65
C ILE A 13 10.27 -9.02 1.20
N ASN A 14 10.66 -7.82 0.80
CA ASN A 14 12.02 -7.56 0.29
C ASN A 14 12.99 -7.05 1.37
N ALA A 15 12.53 -6.92 2.62
CA ALA A 15 13.31 -6.50 3.79
C ALA A 15 14.12 -5.19 3.57
N GLU A 16 13.64 -4.28 2.72
CA GLU A 16 14.28 -3.01 2.45
C GLU A 16 14.15 -2.07 3.65
N ASP A 17 15.27 -1.47 4.06
CA ASP A 17 15.29 -0.38 5.05
C ASP A 17 14.99 0.96 4.36
N VAL A 18 13.71 1.25 4.18
CA VAL A 18 13.20 2.46 3.55
C VAL A 18 12.24 3.20 4.48
N PRO A 19 12.26 4.54 4.50
CA PRO A 19 11.36 5.34 5.35
C PRO A 19 9.89 5.19 4.94
N LEU A 20 8.97 5.90 5.60
CA LEU A 20 7.62 6.07 5.07
C LEU A 20 7.66 6.97 3.81
N VAL A 21 6.67 6.84 2.92
CA VAL A 21 6.54 7.67 1.71
C VAL A 21 6.47 9.14 2.09
N TRP A 22 5.70 9.47 3.12
CA TRP A 22 5.45 10.85 3.56
C TRP A 22 6.16 11.24 4.85
N SER A 23 6.96 10.35 5.44
CA SER A 23 7.68 10.64 6.68
C SER A 23 9.03 9.92 6.76
N VAL A 24 10.09 10.71 6.66
CA VAL A 24 11.47 10.22 6.83
C VAL A 24 11.74 9.74 8.25
N ASP A 25 11.05 10.31 9.24
CA ASP A 25 11.22 10.00 10.66
C ASP A 25 10.27 8.89 11.15
N GLY A 26 9.45 8.32 10.26
CA GLY A 26 8.54 7.22 10.59
C GLY A 26 7.23 7.64 11.26
N ASP A 27 6.88 8.93 11.21
CA ASP A 27 5.58 9.43 11.68
C ASP A 27 4.46 9.14 10.68
N TYR A 28 3.61 8.16 11.01
CA TYR A 28 2.43 7.82 10.20
C TYR A 28 1.37 8.94 10.16
N GLN A 29 1.39 9.90 11.10
CA GLN A 29 0.43 11.00 11.12
C GLN A 29 0.67 11.99 9.98
N ALA A 30 1.90 12.10 9.48
CA ALA A 30 2.24 12.97 8.35
C ALA A 30 1.39 12.68 7.10
N ALA A 31 0.99 11.42 6.89
CA ALA A 31 0.16 11.02 5.76
C ALA A 31 -1.29 11.53 5.82
N TYR A 32 -1.75 12.04 6.97
CA TYR A 32 -3.10 12.60 7.15
C TYR A 32 -3.18 14.12 6.92
N ASP A 33 -2.04 14.82 6.85
CA ASP A 33 -2.03 16.22 6.44
C ASP A 33 -2.07 16.33 4.91
N ALA A 34 -3.28 16.46 4.38
CA ALA A 34 -3.51 16.64 2.95
C ALA A 34 -3.55 18.11 2.50
N SER A 35 -3.22 19.07 3.37
CA SER A 35 -3.41 20.51 3.09
C SER A 35 -2.57 21.03 1.92
N ALA A 36 -1.39 20.46 1.72
CA ALA A 36 -0.49 20.75 0.60
C ALA A 36 -0.57 19.70 -0.52
N ALA A 37 -1.42 18.66 -0.38
CA ALA A 37 -1.38 17.50 -1.24
C ALA A 37 -1.98 17.79 -2.63
N THR A 38 -1.35 17.30 -3.68
CA THR A 38 -1.89 17.30 -5.04
C THR A 38 -2.31 15.91 -5.49
N ARG A 39 -3.34 15.85 -6.35
CA ARG A 39 -3.75 14.59 -6.97
C ARG A 39 -2.59 13.95 -7.74
N SER A 40 -1.91 14.73 -8.57
CA SER A 40 -0.83 14.23 -9.43
C SER A 40 0.32 13.63 -8.65
N GLU A 41 0.79 14.29 -7.59
CA GLU A 41 1.91 13.75 -6.80
C GLU A 41 1.50 12.48 -6.04
N THR A 42 0.27 12.45 -5.51
CA THR A 42 -0.21 11.33 -4.70
C THR A 42 -0.40 10.08 -5.57
N PHE A 43 -0.94 10.25 -6.78
CA PHE A 43 -1.03 9.16 -7.75
C PHE A 43 0.35 8.70 -8.22
N ALA A 44 1.28 9.62 -8.53
CA ALA A 44 2.63 9.26 -8.94
C ALA A 44 3.37 8.47 -7.85
N ALA A 45 3.25 8.88 -6.58
CA ALA A 45 3.83 8.16 -5.46
C ALA A 45 3.23 6.75 -5.31
N TRP A 46 1.92 6.62 -5.45
CA TRP A 46 1.26 5.32 -5.42
C TRP A 46 1.67 4.42 -6.60
N GLU A 47 1.71 4.95 -7.81
CA GLU A 47 2.13 4.21 -9.02
C GLU A 47 3.57 3.71 -8.91
N ALA A 48 4.47 4.52 -8.35
CA ALA A 48 5.86 4.13 -8.09
C ALA A 48 5.95 2.96 -7.08
N GLU A 49 5.18 2.99 -5.99
CA GLU A 49 5.18 1.88 -5.04
C GLU A 49 4.52 0.61 -5.63
N VAL A 50 3.49 0.75 -6.47
CA VAL A 50 2.92 -0.38 -7.23
C VAL A 50 3.95 -0.98 -8.20
N GLU A 51 4.78 -0.16 -8.84
CA GLU A 51 5.87 -0.64 -9.69
C GLU A 51 6.91 -1.44 -8.88
N HIS A 52 7.27 -0.97 -7.68
CA HIS A 52 8.12 -1.70 -6.77
C HIS A 52 7.52 -3.04 -6.36
N SER A 53 6.24 -3.06 -5.98
CA SER A 53 5.50 -4.29 -5.64
C SER A 53 5.53 -5.31 -6.78
N ARG A 54 5.23 -4.87 -8.01
CA ARG A 54 5.27 -5.71 -9.22
C ARG A 54 6.68 -6.22 -9.53
N ARG A 55 7.71 -5.41 -9.30
CA ARG A 55 9.10 -5.87 -9.49
C ARG A 55 9.44 -6.97 -8.50
N ILE A 56 9.14 -6.78 -7.22
CA ILE A 56 9.43 -7.74 -6.15
C ILE A 56 8.67 -9.05 -6.39
N GLU A 57 7.40 -8.98 -6.80
CA GLU A 57 6.62 -10.16 -7.15
C GLU A 57 7.22 -10.94 -8.34
N ARG A 58 7.59 -10.26 -9.42
CA ARG A 58 8.22 -10.91 -10.59
C ARG A 58 9.58 -11.53 -10.31
N GLU A 59 10.35 -10.94 -9.39
CA GLU A 59 11.69 -11.38 -9.03
C GLU A 59 11.68 -12.49 -7.97
N ALA A 60 10.55 -12.73 -7.30
CA ALA A 60 10.41 -13.79 -6.30
C ALA A 60 10.51 -15.19 -6.94
N GLU A 61 11.23 -16.09 -6.28
CA GLU A 61 11.34 -17.50 -6.72
C GLU A 61 9.98 -18.20 -6.76
N SER A 62 9.09 -17.85 -5.84
CA SER A 62 7.70 -18.31 -5.80
C SER A 62 6.85 -17.41 -4.89
N LEU A 63 5.54 -17.64 -4.86
CA LEU A 63 4.66 -16.97 -3.90
C LEU A 63 4.84 -17.46 -2.45
N ASP A 64 5.65 -18.51 -2.23
CA ASP A 64 5.87 -19.08 -0.90
C ASP A 64 7.10 -18.47 -0.20
N VAL A 65 7.80 -17.51 -0.84
CA VAL A 65 8.81 -16.69 -0.17
C VAL A 65 8.19 -15.97 1.03
N THR A 66 8.95 -15.82 2.11
CA THR A 66 8.46 -15.23 3.36
C THR A 66 9.24 -13.99 3.76
N GLY A 67 8.53 -13.05 4.39
CA GLY A 67 9.08 -11.86 5.03
C GLY A 67 8.64 -11.79 6.50
N TYR A 68 9.42 -11.11 7.33
CA TYR A 68 9.07 -10.87 8.74
C TYR A 68 8.19 -9.64 8.85
N ASP A 69 6.98 -9.80 9.39
CA ASP A 69 6.13 -8.67 9.74
C ASP A 69 6.37 -8.27 11.22
N PRO A 70 7.03 -7.14 11.49
CA PRO A 70 7.31 -6.72 12.86
C PRO A 70 6.05 -6.33 13.66
N ARG A 71 4.92 -6.08 12.99
CA ARG A 71 3.67 -5.72 13.67
C ARG A 71 2.97 -6.94 14.27
N SER A 72 2.96 -8.06 13.55
CA SER A 72 2.40 -9.33 14.03
C SER A 72 3.43 -10.17 14.79
N GLY A 73 4.72 -9.99 14.50
CA GLY A 73 5.80 -10.82 15.06
C GLY A 73 5.94 -12.18 14.35
N GLU A 74 5.37 -12.32 13.15
CA GLU A 74 5.29 -13.59 12.42
C GLU A 74 5.93 -13.50 11.03
N GLN A 75 6.28 -14.67 10.48
CA GLN A 75 6.62 -14.80 9.06
C GLN A 75 5.34 -14.85 8.23
N VAL A 76 5.26 -14.01 7.21
CA VAL A 76 4.16 -14.00 6.24
C VAL A 76 4.68 -14.36 4.86
N SER A 77 3.90 -15.10 4.07
CA SER A 77 4.26 -15.42 2.69
C SER A 77 3.84 -14.30 1.73
N LEU A 78 4.53 -14.19 0.59
CA LEU A 78 4.11 -13.30 -0.50
C LEU A 78 2.68 -13.62 -0.96
N ARG A 79 2.27 -14.90 -0.96
CA ARG A 79 0.89 -15.32 -1.21
C ARG A 79 -0.12 -14.68 -0.25
N LEU A 80 0.21 -14.67 1.05
CA LEU A 80 -0.64 -14.04 2.07
C LEU A 80 -0.70 -12.53 1.86
N VAL A 81 0.44 -11.90 1.60
CA VAL A 81 0.53 -10.47 1.29
C VAL A 81 -0.30 -10.09 0.08
N MET A 82 -0.20 -10.81 -1.03
CA MET A 82 -1.00 -10.58 -2.24
C MET A 82 -2.51 -10.65 -1.95
N SER A 83 -2.93 -11.67 -1.19
CA SER A 83 -4.33 -11.83 -0.79
C SER A 83 -4.78 -10.70 0.15
N HIS A 84 -3.91 -10.24 1.04
CA HIS A 84 -4.17 -9.10 1.90
C HIS A 84 -4.35 -7.81 1.09
N LEU A 85 -3.47 -7.54 0.12
CA LEU A 85 -3.57 -6.35 -0.72
C LEU A 85 -4.87 -6.30 -1.54
N VAL A 86 -5.34 -7.44 -2.07
CA VAL A 86 -6.66 -7.51 -2.74
C VAL A 86 -7.77 -7.05 -1.79
N HIS A 87 -7.77 -7.49 -0.53
CA HIS A 87 -8.74 -7.04 0.47
C HIS A 87 -8.58 -5.56 0.82
N GLU A 88 -7.36 -5.06 0.96
CA GLU A 88 -7.11 -3.64 1.24
C GLU A 88 -7.59 -2.73 0.12
N TYR A 89 -7.33 -3.09 -1.14
CA TYR A 89 -7.88 -2.37 -2.28
C TYR A 89 -9.40 -2.42 -2.32
N ALA A 90 -10.03 -3.59 -2.09
CA ALA A 90 -11.48 -3.68 -2.04
C ALA A 90 -12.07 -2.77 -0.94
N ARG A 91 -11.49 -2.78 0.25
CA ARG A 91 -11.90 -1.93 1.38
C ARG A 91 -11.77 -0.45 1.06
N HIS A 92 -10.61 -0.02 0.56
CA HIS A 92 -10.33 1.38 0.29
C HIS A 92 -11.08 1.92 -0.94
N ASN A 93 -11.26 1.10 -1.97
CA ASN A 93 -12.08 1.47 -3.12
C ASN A 93 -13.55 1.61 -2.73
N GLY A 94 -14.06 0.74 -1.85
CA GLY A 94 -15.40 0.89 -1.30
C GLY A 94 -15.58 2.20 -0.53
N HIS A 95 -14.60 2.61 0.28
CA HIS A 95 -14.63 3.91 0.96
C HIS A 95 -14.57 5.08 -0.04
N ALA A 96 -13.72 5.00 -1.05
CA ALA A 96 -13.61 6.03 -2.09
C ALA A 96 -14.90 6.15 -2.91
N ASP A 97 -15.54 5.02 -3.22
CA ASP A 97 -16.82 4.99 -3.90
C ASP A 97 -17.92 5.63 -3.05
N PHE A 98 -18.02 5.27 -1.76
CA PHE A 98 -18.96 5.91 -0.84
C PHE A 98 -18.81 7.45 -0.78
N LEU A 99 -17.58 7.96 -0.79
CA LEU A 99 -17.32 9.40 -0.86
C LEU A 99 -17.75 9.99 -2.21
N ARG A 100 -17.45 9.31 -3.31
CA ARG A 100 -17.87 9.70 -4.66
C ARG A 100 -19.40 9.78 -4.76
N GLU A 101 -20.12 8.76 -4.28
CA GLU A 101 -21.60 8.72 -4.23
C GLU A 101 -22.17 9.93 -3.48
N GLY A 102 -21.53 10.33 -2.37
CA GLY A 102 -21.92 11.51 -1.60
C GLY A 102 -21.66 12.85 -2.30
N VAL A 103 -20.69 12.89 -3.24
CA VAL A 103 -20.33 14.10 -4.00
C VAL A 103 -21.16 14.24 -5.27
N ASP A 104 -21.36 13.16 -6.02
CA ASP A 104 -22.01 13.19 -7.35
C ASP A 104 -23.46 12.66 -7.37
N GLY A 105 -23.91 12.02 -6.28
CA GLY A 105 -25.27 11.50 -6.12
C GLY A 105 -25.58 10.20 -6.89
N THR A 106 -24.60 9.61 -7.59
CA THR A 106 -24.79 8.38 -8.38
C THR A 106 -24.37 7.16 -7.57
N VAL A 107 -25.28 6.21 -7.34
CA VAL A 107 -25.02 4.98 -6.55
C VAL A 107 -24.78 3.75 -7.42
N GLY A 108 -23.92 2.83 -6.95
CA GLY A 108 -23.76 1.48 -7.51
C GLY A 108 -23.10 1.39 -8.90
N ALA A 109 -21.93 2.00 -9.05
CA ALA A 109 -21.10 1.93 -10.26
C ALA A 109 -20.32 0.61 -10.42
#